data_AF-A0A6L8MIS9-F1
#
_entry.id   AF-A0A6L8MIS9-F1
#
_cell.length_a   1.000
_cell.length_b   1.000
_cell.length_c   1.000
_cell.angle_alpha   90.00
_cell.angle_beta   90.00
_cell.angle_gamma   90.00
#
_symmetry.space_group_name_H-M   'P 1'
#
loop_
_entity.id
_entity.type
_entity.pdbx_description
1 polymer ?
#
loop_
_entity_poly.entity_id
_entity_poly.type
_entity_poly.pdbx_seq_one_letter_code
_entity_poly.pdbx_strand_id
1 'polypeptide(L)'
;MKRTLMMVGVVVASAFASQAAMADAGSDLAKAKNCMACHAVANKLVGPAYKDVAAKYAGQKDAEAKLVTKVMKGGSGTWGAIPMPANPQVNEAEAKTLVKWVLSQK
;
A
#
# COMPACT_ATOMS: atom_id res chain seq x y z
N MET A 1 39.71 21.16 -37.61
CA MET A 1 39.27 19.95 -36.89
C MET A 1 38.42 20.41 -35.69
N LYS A 2 37.11 20.64 -35.88
CA LYS A 2 35.98 19.84 -35.34
C LYS A 2 36.26 19.23 -33.96
N ARG A 3 35.45 19.37 -32.91
CA ARG A 3 34.26 20.19 -32.55
C ARG A 3 34.04 19.81 -31.07
N THR A 4 33.97 20.82 -30.21
CA THR A 4 33.12 20.95 -29.02
C THR A 4 32.28 19.71 -28.61
N LEU A 5 32.46 19.23 -27.37
CA LEU A 5 31.44 19.05 -26.31
C LEU A 5 31.91 18.00 -25.29
N MET A 6 32.41 18.46 -24.16
CA MET A 6 32.38 17.71 -22.89
C MET A 6 30.99 17.89 -22.24
N MET A 7 30.63 16.92 -21.39
CA MET A 7 29.53 16.95 -20.42
C MET A 7 28.11 16.65 -20.94
N VAL A 8 27.80 15.36 -21.08
CA VAL A 8 26.47 14.82 -20.75
C VAL A 8 26.72 13.51 -20.01
N GLY A 9 26.29 13.40 -18.75
CA GLY A 9 26.42 12.09 -18.09
C GLY A 9 26.14 11.96 -16.60
N VAL A 10 25.38 12.84 -15.93
CA VAL A 10 24.89 12.52 -14.57
C VAL A 10 23.55 13.20 -14.30
N VAL A 11 22.41 12.57 -14.61
CA VAL A 11 21.15 12.78 -13.85
C VAL A 11 20.17 11.61 -14.08
N VAL A 12 20.35 10.45 -13.43
CA VAL A 12 19.21 9.54 -13.17
C VAL A 12 19.47 8.73 -11.88
N ALA A 13 19.18 9.31 -10.71
CA ALA A 13 19.24 8.56 -9.44
C ALA A 13 18.13 8.92 -8.43
N SER A 14 17.16 9.76 -8.80
CA SER A 14 16.18 10.32 -7.85
C SER A 14 14.87 9.53 -7.70
N ALA A 15 14.65 8.44 -8.46
CA ALA A 15 13.37 7.70 -8.42
C ALA A 15 13.26 6.63 -7.33
N PHE A 16 14.39 6.15 -6.76
CA PHE A 16 14.36 5.06 -5.77
C PHE A 16 14.10 5.53 -4.33
N ALA A 17 14.46 6.77 -4.00
CA ALA A 17 14.29 7.30 -2.64
C ALA A 17 12.80 7.40 -2.23
N SER A 18 11.93 7.73 -3.18
CA SER A 18 10.49 7.92 -2.96
C SER A 18 9.76 6.62 -2.64
N GLN A 19 10.22 5.48 -3.17
CA GLN A 19 9.56 4.20 -2.96
C GLN A 19 9.85 3.64 -1.56
N ALA A 20 11.09 3.76 -1.09
CA ALA A 20 11.51 3.29 0.23
C ALA A 20 10.80 4.09 1.35
N ALA A 21 10.78 5.41 1.24
CA ALA A 21 10.12 6.27 2.24
C ALA A 21 8.62 5.99 2.38
N MET A 22 7.93 5.66 1.28
CA MET A 22 6.51 5.27 1.31
C MET A 22 6.31 3.85 1.86
N ALA A 23 7.27 2.95 1.64
CA ALA A 23 7.24 1.59 2.18
C ALA A 23 7.32 1.58 3.72
N ASP A 24 8.20 2.42 4.28
CA ASP A 24 8.40 2.53 5.72
C ASP A 24 7.19 3.18 6.41
N ALA A 25 6.68 4.29 5.87
CA ALA A 25 5.52 5.00 6.43
C ALA A 25 4.25 4.14 6.48
N GLY A 26 3.98 3.35 5.44
CA GLY A 26 2.82 2.47 5.40
C GLY A 26 2.93 1.28 6.35
N SER A 27 4.11 0.67 6.45
CA SER A 27 4.35 -0.45 7.37
C SER A 27 4.23 -0.02 8.83
N ASP A 28 4.81 1.12 9.17
CA ASP A 28 4.79 1.62 10.55
C ASP A 28 3.40 2.09 10.96
N LEU A 29 2.67 2.74 10.05
CA LEU A 29 1.27 3.08 10.28
C LEU A 29 0.41 1.83 10.44
N ALA A 30 0.64 0.77 9.65
CA ALA A 30 -0.09 -0.49 9.77
C ALA A 30 0.15 -1.17 11.13
N LYS A 31 1.37 -1.11 11.66
CA LYS A 31 1.69 -1.56 13.03
C LYS A 31 0.99 -0.68 14.06
N ALA A 32 1.13 0.65 13.95
CA ALA A 32 0.55 1.62 14.89
C ALA A 32 -0.98 1.56 14.98
N LYS A 33 -1.66 1.19 13.88
CA LYS A 33 -3.12 1.02 13.82
C LYS A 33 -3.59 -0.42 14.03
N ASN A 34 -2.70 -1.31 14.50
CA ASN A 34 -2.96 -2.72 14.80
C ASN A 34 -3.45 -3.57 13.62
N CYS A 35 -3.16 -3.17 12.38
CA CYS A 35 -3.56 -3.93 11.20
C CYS A 35 -2.90 -5.32 11.14
N MET A 36 -1.68 -5.43 11.69
CA MET A 36 -0.89 -6.67 11.74
C MET A 36 -1.45 -7.74 12.68
N ALA A 37 -2.45 -7.42 13.51
CA ALA A 37 -3.12 -8.42 14.35
C ALA A 37 -3.98 -9.40 13.53
N CYS A 38 -4.48 -8.95 12.38
CA CYS A 38 -5.37 -9.73 11.51
C CYS A 38 -4.80 -9.97 10.11
N HIS A 39 -3.78 -9.22 9.71
CA HIS A 39 -3.16 -9.31 8.39
C HIS A 39 -1.65 -9.51 8.52
N ALA A 40 -1.05 -10.12 7.51
CA ALA A 40 0.39 -10.11 7.33
C ALA A 40 0.72 -9.77 5.88
N VAL A 41 1.98 -9.41 5.62
CA VAL A 41 2.41 -9.06 4.25
C VAL A 41 2.24 -10.26 3.31
N ALA A 42 2.81 -11.40 3.68
CA ALA A 42 2.92 -12.57 2.79
C ALA A 42 2.03 -13.76 3.14
N ASN A 43 1.55 -13.83 4.38
CA ASN A 43 0.79 -14.98 4.87
C ASN A 43 -0.64 -14.59 5.19
N LYS A 44 -1.59 -15.46 4.89
CA LYS A 44 -2.97 -15.32 5.35
C LYS A 44 -3.03 -15.55 6.86
N LEU A 45 -3.74 -14.68 7.58
CA LEU A 45 -4.07 -14.82 9.00
C LEU A 45 -5.59 -14.92 9.14
N VAL A 46 -6.20 -14.00 9.90
CA VAL A 46 -7.65 -13.81 9.96
C VAL A 46 -8.15 -13.18 8.65
N GLY A 47 -7.47 -12.12 8.22
CA GLY A 47 -7.63 -11.46 6.93
C GLY A 47 -6.67 -12.01 5.86
N PRO A 48 -6.87 -11.61 4.59
CA PRO A 48 -5.94 -11.96 3.50
C PRO A 48 -4.54 -11.40 3.72
N ALA A 49 -3.55 -12.04 3.09
CA ALA A 49 -2.22 -11.45 3.00
C ALA A 49 -2.27 -10.16 2.17
N TYR A 50 -1.44 -9.15 2.50
CA TYR A 50 -1.43 -7.91 1.73
C TYR A 50 -0.98 -8.10 0.28
N LYS A 51 -0.07 -9.07 0.02
CA LYS A 51 0.27 -9.47 -1.35
C LYS A 51 -0.94 -9.97 -2.14
N ASP A 52 -1.82 -10.75 -1.51
CA ASP A 52 -3.04 -11.24 -2.16
C ASP A 52 -4.01 -10.08 -2.46
N VAL A 53 -4.10 -9.11 -1.55
CA VAL A 53 -4.89 -7.89 -1.77
C VAL A 53 -4.32 -7.12 -2.96
N ALA A 54 -3.01 -6.87 -2.99
CA ALA A 54 -2.35 -6.20 -4.11
C ALA A 54 -2.60 -6.92 -5.44
N ALA A 55 -2.45 -8.25 -5.47
CA ALA A 55 -2.68 -9.06 -6.65
C ALA A 55 -4.14 -9.02 -7.13
N LYS A 56 -5.12 -9.16 -6.22
CA LYS A 56 -6.55 -9.13 -6.55
C LYS A 56 -6.98 -7.80 -7.18
N TYR A 57 -6.41 -6.70 -6.69
CA TYR A 57 -6.80 -5.34 -7.09
C TYR A 57 -5.87 -4.71 -8.13
N ALA A 58 -4.85 -5.43 -8.59
CA ALA A 58 -3.92 -4.94 -9.61
C ALA A 58 -4.65 -4.50 -10.89
N GLY A 59 -4.31 -3.31 -11.39
CA GLY A 59 -4.90 -2.74 -12.61
C GLY A 59 -6.31 -2.17 -12.47
N GLN A 60 -6.96 -2.29 -11.31
CA GLN A 60 -8.29 -1.71 -11.09
C GLN A 60 -8.18 -0.22 -10.72
N LYS A 61 -8.72 0.66 -11.58
CA LYS A 61 -8.65 2.12 -11.39
C LYS A 61 -9.33 2.63 -10.13
N ASP A 62 -10.31 1.88 -9.60
CA ASP A 62 -11.09 2.26 -8.42
C ASP A 62 -10.67 1.51 -7.15
N ALA A 63 -9.59 0.71 -7.20
CA ALA A 63 -9.10 -0.08 -6.08
C ALA A 63 -8.80 0.79 -4.84
N GLU A 64 -8.06 1.89 -5.02
CA GLU A 64 -7.66 2.74 -3.90
C GLU A 64 -8.89 3.28 -3.15
N ALA A 65 -9.85 3.89 -3.86
CA ALA A 65 -11.05 4.46 -3.26
C ALA A 65 -11.93 3.40 -2.56
N LYS A 66 -12.09 2.23 -3.18
CA LYS A 66 -12.81 1.09 -2.60
C LYS A 66 -12.15 0.62 -1.30
N LEU A 67 -10.84 0.42 -1.33
CA LEU A 67 -10.08 -0.08 -0.20
C LEU A 67 -9.97 0.95 0.93
N VAL A 68 -9.87 2.25 0.63
CA VAL A 68 -9.91 3.32 1.65
C VAL A 68 -11.22 3.26 2.43
N THR A 69 -12.35 3.18 1.70
CA THR A 69 -13.66 3.02 2.33
C THR A 69 -13.72 1.74 3.15
N LYS A 70 -13.12 0.66 2.64
CA LYS A 70 -13.13 -0.63 3.32
C LYS A 70 -12.32 -0.60 4.62
N VAL A 71 -11.12 -0.02 4.61
CA VAL A 71 -10.27 0.14 5.80
C VAL A 71 -11.02 0.92 6.88
N MET A 72 -11.67 2.03 6.53
CA MET A 72 -12.36 2.86 7.52
C MET A 72 -13.64 2.21 8.05
N LYS A 73 -14.50 1.69 7.16
CA LYS A 73 -15.85 1.25 7.50
C LYS A 73 -16.00 -0.24 7.76
N GLY A 74 -14.98 -1.03 7.43
CA GLY A 74 -15.03 -2.49 7.54
C GLY A 74 -16.04 -3.15 6.60
N GLY A 75 -16.30 -4.42 6.85
CA GLY A 75 -17.36 -5.26 6.30
C GLY A 75 -16.84 -6.61 5.77
N SER A 76 -17.69 -7.34 5.06
CA SER A 76 -17.54 -8.78 4.83
C SER A 76 -17.69 -9.19 3.35
N GLY A 77 -17.51 -10.48 3.05
CA GLY A 77 -17.90 -11.11 1.78
C GLY A 77 -16.81 -11.16 0.72
N THR A 78 -15.84 -10.25 0.73
CA THR A 78 -14.78 -10.21 -0.30
C THR A 78 -13.76 -11.35 -0.19
N TRP A 79 -13.48 -11.80 1.04
CA TRP A 79 -12.42 -12.76 1.36
C TRP A 79 -12.91 -13.96 2.19
N GLY A 80 -14.23 -14.06 2.40
CA GLY A 80 -14.86 -15.08 3.23
C GLY A 80 -15.94 -14.50 4.14
N ALA A 81 -16.40 -15.34 5.07
CA ALA A 81 -17.48 -15.02 6.00
C ALA A 81 -17.03 -14.10 7.16
N ILE A 82 -15.74 -14.08 7.49
CA ILE A 82 -15.21 -13.26 8.59
C ILE A 82 -15.25 -11.78 8.19
N PRO A 83 -15.97 -10.92 8.92
CA PRO A 83 -16.00 -9.48 8.64
C PRO A 83 -14.70 -8.82 9.10
N MET A 84 -14.21 -7.84 8.34
CA MET A 84 -13.23 -6.88 8.84
C MET A 84 -13.98 -5.81 9.66
N PRO A 85 -13.68 -5.58 10.94
CA PRO A 85 -14.29 -4.50 11.72
C PRO A 85 -14.02 -3.13 11.12
N ALA A 86 -14.87 -2.14 11.45
CA ALA A 86 -14.55 -0.74 11.17
C ALA A 86 -13.30 -0.31 11.97
N ASN A 87 -12.50 0.58 11.40
CA ASN A 87 -11.31 1.14 12.06
C ASN A 87 -11.55 2.62 12.36
N PRO A 88 -12.30 2.98 13.41
CA PRO A 88 -12.61 4.38 13.74
C PRO A 88 -11.37 5.22 14.10
N GLN A 89 -10.26 4.55 14.46
CA GLN A 89 -8.96 5.18 14.75
C GLN A 89 -8.16 5.56 13.49
N VAL A 90 -8.67 5.25 12.30
CA VAL A 90 -8.01 5.52 11.01
C VAL A 90 -8.79 6.61 10.27
N ASN A 91 -8.17 7.77 10.07
CA ASN A 91 -8.75 8.83 9.24
C ASN A 91 -8.51 8.58 7.73
N GLU A 92 -9.12 9.38 6.86
CA GLU A 92 -9.04 9.17 5.41
C GLU A 92 -7.60 9.28 4.85
N ALA A 93 -6.78 10.20 5.37
CA ALA A 93 -5.40 10.38 4.93
C ALA A 93 -4.52 9.18 5.31
N GLU A 94 -4.69 8.68 6.54
CA GLU A 94 -4.06 7.45 7.01
C GLU A 94 -4.51 6.24 6.20
N ALA A 95 -5.82 6.12 5.92
CA ALA A 95 -6.36 5.04 5.09
C ALA A 95 -5.76 5.06 3.69
N LYS A 96 -5.62 6.24 3.05
CA LYS A 96 -4.95 6.36 1.74
C LYS A 96 -3.50 5.90 1.80
N THR A 97 -2.78 6.27 2.86
CA THR A 97 -1.38 5.84 3.08
C THR A 97 -1.28 4.33 3.21
N LEU A 98 -2.12 3.73 4.07
CA LEU A 98 -2.19 2.29 4.27
C LEU A 98 -2.53 1.56 2.97
N VAL A 99 -3.55 2.01 2.24
CA VAL A 99 -4.01 1.34 1.01
C VAL A 99 -2.97 1.41 -0.09
N LYS A 100 -2.31 2.56 -0.29
CA LYS A 100 -1.21 2.68 -1.26
C LYS A 100 -0.07 1.73 -0.93
N TRP A 101 0.26 1.60 0.35
CA TRP A 101 1.25 0.64 0.82
C TRP A 101 0.80 -0.81 0.59
N VAL A 102 -0.44 -1.16 0.94
CA VAL A 102 -0.98 -2.51 0.70
C VAL A 102 -0.94 -2.86 -0.79
N LEU A 103 -1.36 -1.95 -1.66
CA LEU A 103 -1.36 -2.16 -3.11
C LEU A 103 0.04 -2.22 -3.74
N SER A 104 1.09 -1.79 -3.02
CA SER A 104 2.48 -1.90 -3.48
C SER A 104 3.16 -3.21 -3.09
N GLN A 105 2.52 -4.04 -2.26
CA GLN A 105 3.08 -5.32 -1.83
C GLN A 105 3.15 -6.32 -2.99
N LYS A 106 4.27 -7.02 -3.13
CA LYS A 106 4.53 -8.04 -4.15
C LYS A 106 4.92 -9.34 -3.50
#